data_AF-A0A659UGS0-F1
#
_entry.id   AF-A0A659UGS0-F1
#
_cell.length_a   1.000
_cell.length_b   1.000
_cell.length_c   1.000
_cell.angle_alpha   90.00
_cell.angle_beta   90.00
_cell.angle_gamma   90.00
#
_symmetry.space_group_name_H-M   'P 1'
#
loop_
_entity.id
_entity.type
_entity.pdbx_description
1 polymer ?
#
loop_
_entity_poly.entity_id
_entity_poly.type
_entity_poly.pdbx_seq_one_letter_code
_entity_poly.pdbx_strand_id
1 'polypeptide(L)'
;MQLQAITTTPAAVGSAISDEEAGALARTTVNLFKAWNLTDFEACVLLGGISARTWARWKEGAVGRIDRDLRTRMAHLMGIHKGLRYLFTEPARGYAWIRKPNATFGG
;
A
#
# COMPACT_ATOMS: atom_id res chain seq x y z
N MET A 1 31.51 27.52 -23.17
CA MET A 1 30.77 26.51 -22.37
C MET A 1 29.92 25.70 -23.34
N GLN A 2 30.23 24.41 -23.55
CA GLN A 2 29.40 23.53 -24.38
C GLN A 2 28.39 22.82 -23.48
N LEU A 3 27.10 22.92 -23.81
CA LEU A 3 26.04 22.20 -23.13
C LEU A 3 25.97 20.78 -23.72
N GLN A 4 26.12 19.76 -22.87
CA GLN A 4 25.88 18.37 -23.26
C GLN A 4 24.42 18.01 -23.01
N ALA A 5 23.76 17.43 -24.01
CA ALA A 5 22.41 16.90 -23.87
C ALA A 5 22.43 15.68 -22.95
N ILE A 6 21.55 15.64 -21.95
CA ILE A 6 21.36 14.46 -21.10
C ILE A 6 20.61 13.42 -21.92
N THR A 7 21.25 12.27 -22.16
CA THR A 7 20.57 11.09 -22.70
C THR A 7 19.51 10.65 -21.70
N THR A 8 18.24 10.87 -22.03
CA THR A 8 17.13 10.48 -21.16
C THR A 8 17.06 8.96 -21.12
N THR A 9 17.20 8.36 -19.93
CA THR A 9 16.86 6.94 -19.77
C THR A 9 15.38 6.79 -20.10
N PRO A 10 15.00 5.96 -21.09
CA PRO A 10 13.60 5.75 -21.41
C PRO A 10 12.92 5.23 -20.14
N ALA A 11 11.80 5.85 -19.77
CA ALA A 11 11.02 5.38 -18.65
C ALA A 11 10.61 3.93 -18.94
N ALA A 12 11.19 2.99 -18.21
CA ALA A 12 10.67 1.64 -18.20
C ALA A 12 9.25 1.72 -17.62
N VAL A 13 8.25 1.61 -18.48
CA VAL A 13 6.89 1.32 -18.04
C VAL A 13 6.97 -0.08 -17.43
N GLY A 14 7.16 -0.14 -16.11
CA GLY A 14 7.05 -1.38 -15.37
C GLY A 14 5.73 -2.06 -15.74
N SER A 15 5.74 -3.39 -15.84
CA SER A 15 4.53 -4.14 -16.16
C SER A 15 3.40 -3.70 -15.24
N ALA A 16 2.26 -3.34 -15.82
CA ALA A 16 1.09 -2.97 -15.03
C ALA A 16 0.71 -4.14 -14.11
N ILE A 17 0.37 -3.84 -12.86
CA ILE A 17 -0.11 -4.83 -11.89
C ILE A 17 -1.31 -5.55 -12.51
N SER A 18 -1.18 -6.86 -12.73
CA SER A 18 -2.20 -7.70 -13.35
C SER A 18 -3.41 -7.87 -12.43
N ASP A 19 -4.53 -8.35 -12.97
CA ASP A 19 -5.75 -8.59 -12.17
C ASP A 19 -5.53 -9.66 -11.10
N GLU A 20 -4.71 -10.67 -11.40
CA GLU A 20 -4.32 -11.69 -10.44
C GLU A 20 -3.48 -11.10 -9.31
N GLU A 21 -2.46 -10.30 -9.64
CA GLU A 21 -1.62 -9.60 -8.67
C GLU A 21 -2.45 -8.62 -7.83
N ALA A 22 -3.40 -7.92 -8.45
CA ALA A 22 -4.32 -7.03 -7.74
C ALA A 22 -5.20 -7.80 -6.75
N GLY A 23 -5.71 -8.97 -7.15
CA GLY A 23 -6.45 -9.87 -6.25
C GLY A 23 -5.59 -10.35 -5.07
N ALA A 24 -4.32 -10.69 -5.31
CA ALA A 24 -3.37 -11.04 -4.26
C ALA A 24 -3.06 -9.86 -3.32
N LEU A 25 -2.90 -8.66 -3.87
CA LEU A 25 -2.73 -7.43 -3.11
C LEU A 25 -3.94 -7.15 -2.22
N ALA A 26 -5.17 -7.31 -2.72
CA ALA A 26 -6.37 -7.08 -1.93
C ALA A 26 -6.45 -8.01 -0.72
N ARG A 27 -6.22 -9.32 -0.92
CA ARG A 27 -6.19 -10.31 0.19
C ARG A 27 -5.09 -9.97 1.20
N THR A 28 -3.90 -9.63 0.71
CA THR A 28 -2.76 -9.27 1.57
C THR A 28 -3.02 -7.98 2.35
N THR A 29 -3.67 -7.00 1.74
CA THR A 29 -3.99 -5.71 2.37
C THR A 29 -4.93 -5.88 3.55
N VAL A 30 -5.93 -6.77 3.46
CA VAL A 30 -6.79 -7.11 4.61
C VAL A 30 -5.97 -7.63 5.79
N ASN A 31 -5.04 -8.56 5.53
CA ASN A 31 -4.18 -9.11 6.58
C ASN A 31 -3.20 -8.07 7.14
N LEU A 32 -2.67 -7.19 6.27
CA LEU A 32 -1.75 -6.13 6.66
C LEU A 32 -2.43 -5.12 7.59
N PHE A 33 -3.63 -4.68 7.24
CA PHE A 33 -4.39 -3.72 8.07
C PHE A 33 -4.76 -4.31 9.43
N LYS A 34 -5.04 -5.62 9.49
CA LYS A 34 -5.19 -6.34 10.76
C LYS A 34 -3.89 -6.32 11.58
N ALA A 35 -2.75 -6.60 10.96
CA ALA A 35 -1.44 -6.56 11.64
C ALA A 35 -1.06 -5.15 12.13
N TRP A 36 -1.48 -4.11 11.42
CA TRP A 36 -1.31 -2.71 11.80
C TRP A 36 -2.37 -2.20 12.77
N ASN A 37 -3.36 -3.03 13.12
CA ASN A 37 -4.48 -2.70 14.00
C ASN A 37 -5.23 -1.43 13.57
N LEU A 38 -5.54 -1.34 12.27
CA LEU A 38 -6.33 -0.25 11.72
C LEU A 38 -7.83 -0.49 11.91
N THR A 39 -8.57 0.59 12.11
CA THR A 39 -10.03 0.60 12.07
C THR A 39 -10.55 0.46 10.64
N ASP A 40 -11.80 0.02 10.49
CA ASP A 40 -12.45 -0.06 9.19
C ASP A 40 -12.52 1.32 8.49
N PHE A 41 -12.68 2.39 9.26
CA PHE A 41 -12.68 3.76 8.73
C PHE A 41 -11.30 4.13 8.16
N GLU A 42 -10.22 3.92 8.92
CA GLU A 42 -8.85 4.18 8.45
C GLU A 42 -8.53 3.34 7.21
N ALA A 43 -8.94 2.06 7.18
CA ALA A 43 -8.79 1.20 6.01
C ALA A 43 -9.47 1.79 4.77
N CYS A 44 -10.72 2.24 4.90
CA CYS A 44 -11.46 2.87 3.81
C CYS A 44 -10.75 4.13 3.30
N VAL A 45 -10.27 4.99 4.22
CA VAL A 45 -9.54 6.21 3.88
C VAL A 45 -8.24 5.90 3.12
N LEU A 46 -7.43 4.97 3.61
CA LEU A 46 -6.16 4.59 2.97
C LEU A 46 -6.37 3.99 1.58
N LEU A 47 -7.48 3.28 1.38
CA LEU A 47 -7.88 2.71 0.09
C LEU A 47 -8.60 3.70 -0.83
N GLY A 48 -8.49 5.00 -0.57
CA GLY A 48 -9.03 6.04 -1.46
C GLY A 48 -10.51 6.31 -1.26
N GLY A 49 -11.05 6.02 -0.07
CA GLY A 49 -12.44 6.31 0.27
C GLY A 49 -13.44 5.26 -0.22
N ILE A 50 -13.03 3.99 -0.35
CA ILE A 50 -13.98 2.92 -0.64
C ILE A 50 -15.09 2.86 0.42
N SER A 51 -16.29 2.44 0.02
CA SER A 51 -17.39 2.33 0.98
C SER A 51 -17.12 1.28 2.05
N ALA A 52 -17.64 1.48 3.26
CA ALA A 52 -17.58 0.48 4.34
C ALA A 52 -18.17 -0.87 3.92
N ARG A 53 -19.21 -0.86 3.07
CA ARG A 53 -19.80 -2.08 2.51
C ARG A 53 -18.82 -2.81 1.58
N THR A 54 -18.09 -2.08 0.73
CA THR A 54 -17.04 -2.66 -0.12
C THR A 54 -15.95 -3.28 0.74
N TRP A 55 -15.50 -2.56 1.77
CA TRP A 55 -14.50 -3.06 2.69
C TRP A 55 -14.95 -4.32 3.45
N ALA A 56 -16.19 -4.35 3.94
CA ALA A 56 -16.75 -5.53 4.60
C ALA A 56 -16.71 -6.78 3.68
N ARG A 57 -17.11 -6.63 2.42
CA ARG A 57 -17.03 -7.72 1.42
C ARG A 57 -15.60 -8.20 1.18
N TRP A 58 -14.63 -7.28 1.16
CA TRP A 58 -13.22 -7.65 1.01
C TRP A 58 -12.72 -8.51 2.17
N LYS A 59 -13.14 -8.20 3.40
CA LYS A 59 -12.82 -9.01 4.59
C LYS A 59 -13.39 -10.44 4.51
N GLU A 60 -14.46 -10.64 3.75
CA GLU A 60 -15.07 -11.94 3.46
C GLU A 60 -14.46 -12.63 2.23
N GLY A 61 -13.43 -12.04 1.60
CA GLY A 61 -12.78 -12.57 0.40
C GLY A 61 -13.50 -12.20 -0.91
N ALA A 62 -14.62 -11.48 -0.84
CA ALA A 62 -15.38 -11.03 -2.01
C ALA A 62 -14.87 -9.68 -2.52
N VAL A 63 -13.70 -9.72 -3.18
CA VAL A 63 -13.05 -8.55 -3.77
C VAL A 63 -13.66 -8.25 -5.15
N GLY A 64 -14.09 -7.00 -5.34
CA GLY A 64 -14.65 -6.51 -6.61
C GLY A 64 -13.57 -6.08 -7.61
N ARG A 65 -13.97 -5.29 -8.61
CA ARG A 65 -13.03 -4.68 -9.56
C ARG A 65 -12.08 -3.73 -8.82
N ILE A 66 -10.78 -3.85 -9.13
CA ILE A 66 -9.71 -3.02 -8.58
C ILE A 66 -9.16 -2.16 -9.71
N ASP A 67 -9.34 -0.84 -9.63
CA ASP A 67 -8.80 0.09 -10.61
C ASP A 67 -7.30 0.33 -10.43
N ARG A 68 -6.72 1.18 -11.29
CA ARG A 68 -5.29 1.48 -11.29
C ARG A 68 -4.84 2.25 -10.05
N ASP A 69 -5.67 3.15 -9.52
CA ASP A 69 -5.32 3.92 -8.31
C ASP A 69 -5.26 2.98 -7.11
N LEU A 70 -6.27 2.12 -6.95
CA LEU A 70 -6.36 1.18 -5.85
C LEU A 70 -5.21 0.17 -5.87
N ARG A 71 -4.80 -0.32 -7.06
CA ARG A 71 -3.58 -1.14 -7.23
C ARG A 71 -2.35 -0.42 -6.73
N THR A 72 -2.18 0.83 -7.15
CA THR A 72 -1.03 1.65 -6.82
C THR A 72 -0.97 1.93 -5.32
N ARG A 73 -2.11 2.24 -4.68
CA ARG A 73 -2.21 2.43 -3.22
C ARG A 73 -1.82 1.17 -2.46
N MET A 74 -2.38 0.01 -2.82
CA MET A 74 -2.02 -1.26 -2.17
C MET A 74 -0.54 -1.60 -2.36
N ALA A 75 0.02 -1.36 -3.55
CA ALA A 75 1.44 -1.56 -3.79
C ALA A 75 2.33 -0.67 -2.91
N HIS A 76 1.96 0.61 -2.71
CA HIS A 76 2.67 1.49 -1.76
C HIS A 76 2.59 0.97 -0.32
N LEU A 77 1.42 0.49 0.12
CA LEU A 77 1.25 -0.09 1.45
C LEU A 77 2.13 -1.33 1.64
N MET A 78 2.23 -2.19 0.63
CA MET A 78 3.18 -3.32 0.64
C MET A 78 4.63 -2.87 0.67
N GLY A 79 4.97 -1.81 -0.06
CA GLY A 79 6.30 -1.19 -0.05
C GLY A 79 6.70 -0.70 1.34
N ILE A 80 5.79 -0.02 2.05
CA ILE A 80 5.98 0.42 3.44
C ILE A 80 6.21 -0.79 4.35
N HIS A 81 5.35 -1.82 4.25
CA HIS A 81 5.51 -3.04 5.04
C HIS A 81 6.89 -3.69 4.82
N LYS A 82 7.29 -3.86 3.55
CA LYS A 82 8.59 -4.42 3.17
C LYS A 82 9.75 -3.57 3.70
N GLY A 83 9.68 -2.25 3.55
CA GLY A 83 10.70 -1.33 4.05
C GLY A 83 10.89 -1.44 5.56
N LEU A 84 9.80 -1.51 6.33
CA LEU A 84 9.88 -1.67 7.77
C LEU A 84 10.53 -2.99 8.19
N ARG A 85 10.37 -4.07 7.43
CA ARG A 85 11.08 -5.35 7.70
C ARG A 85 12.57 -5.29 7.40
N TYR A 86 13.02 -4.37 6.54
CA TYR A 86 14.45 -4.12 6.36
C TYR A 86 15.03 -3.29 7.50
N LEU A 87 14.25 -2.36 8.05
CA LEU A 87 14.70 -1.47 9.12
C LEU A 87 14.66 -2.13 10.51
N PHE A 88 13.69 -3.00 10.77
CA PHE A 88 13.51 -3.64 12.07
C PHE A 88 13.77 -5.14 12.00
N THR A 89 14.74 -5.61 12.79
CA THR A 89 15.00 -7.05 12.99
C THR A 89 13.80 -7.76 13.62
N GLU A 90 13.13 -7.10 14.58
CA GLU A 90 11.94 -7.61 15.23
C GLU A 90 10.66 -7.14 14.51
N PRO A 91 9.88 -8.03 13.88
CA PRO A 91 8.72 -7.61 13.07
C PRO A 91 7.66 -6.84 13.85
N ALA A 92 7.47 -7.16 15.14
CA ALA A 92 6.50 -6.49 16.00
C ALA A 92 6.76 -4.98 16.12
N ARG A 93 8.03 -4.56 16.11
CA ARG A 93 8.40 -3.14 16.13
C ARG A 93 8.00 -2.43 14.84
N GLY A 94 8.14 -3.10 13.70
CA GLY A 94 7.70 -2.58 12.40
C GLY A 94 6.18 -2.37 12.37
N TYR A 95 5.39 -3.31 12.92
CA TYR A 95 3.93 -3.12 13.02
C TYR A 95 3.55 -2.00 13.97
N ALA A 96 4.18 -1.92 15.15
CA ALA A 96 3.91 -0.88 16.13
C ALA A 96 4.27 0.52 15.61
N TRP A 97 5.28 0.64 14.75
CA TRP A 97 5.74 1.92 14.18
C TRP A 97 4.64 2.66 13.42
N ILE A 98 3.74 1.95 12.72
CA ILE A 98 2.63 2.54 11.96
C ILE A 98 1.70 3.38 12.84
N ARG A 99 1.58 3.03 14.13
CA ARG A 99 0.72 3.71 15.10
C ARG A 99 1.45 4.75 15.94
N LYS A 100 2.76 4.91 15.75
CA LYS A 100 3.56 5.85 16.55
C LYS A 100 3.35 7.27 16.04
N PRO A 101 3.11 8.23 16.93
CA PRO A 101 3.15 9.64 16.58
C PRO A 101 4.50 9.98 15.91
N ASN A 102 4.44 10.72 14.81
CA ASN A 102 5.58 11.23 14.08
C ASN A 102 5.48 12.75 13.89
N ALA A 103 6.37 13.47 14.58
CA ALA A 103 6.46 14.93 14.50
C ALA A 103 6.70 15.48 13.08
N THR A 104 7.36 14.71 12.21
CA THR A 104 7.58 15.08 10.80
C THR A 104 6.26 15.15 10.01
N PHE A 105 5.26 14.39 10.44
CA PHE A 105 3.92 14.35 9.86
C PHE A 105 2.89 15.13 10.68
N GLY A 106 3.33 15.92 11.67
CA GLY A 106 2.44 16.75 12.48
C GLY A 106 1.63 16.00 13.53
N GLY A 107 2.03 14.78 13.91
CA GLY A 107 1.40 14.00 14.96
C GLY A 107 2.17 12.73 15.25
#